data_AF-A0A4R9AGW8-F1
#
_entry.id   AF-A0A4R9AGW8-F1
#
_cell.length_a   1.000
_cell.length_b   1.000
_cell.length_c   1.000
_cell.angle_alpha   90.00
_cell.angle_beta   90.00
_cell.angle_gamma   90.00
#
_symmetry.space_group_name_H-M   'P 1'
#
loop_
_entity.id
_entity.type
_entity.pdbx_description
1 polymer ?
#
loop_
_entity_poly.entity_id
_entity_poly.type
_entity_poly.pdbx_seq_one_letter_code
_entity_poly.pdbx_strand_id
1 'polypeptide(L)'
;MDQVAVVVPLQDVMRELIPDLLGYFLNRLDDREDAADAVADTLLVLWRKERAVPAGTEDARRYAFGVARKILLTARRGRRRYTASEVRWRVDALEQTEWKRGGRWGGLS
;
A
#
# COMPACT_ATOMS: atom_id res chain seq x y z
N MET A 1 -10.34 1.62 -34.74
CA MET A 1 -10.12 2.45 -33.54
C MET A 1 -10.17 1.50 -32.36
N ASP A 2 -9.03 0.87 -32.08
CA ASP A 2 -8.90 -0.08 -30.98
C ASP A 2 -8.72 0.73 -29.70
N GLN A 3 -9.70 0.68 -28.80
CA GLN A 3 -9.54 1.24 -27.46
C GLN A 3 -8.52 0.37 -26.72
N VAL A 4 -7.24 0.72 -26.85
CA VAL A 4 -6.22 0.24 -25.93
C VAL A 4 -6.63 0.77 -24.57
N ALA A 5 -7.26 -0.07 -23.76
CA ALA A 5 -7.50 0.19 -22.35
C ALA A 5 -6.15 0.63 -21.78
N VAL A 6 -6.01 1.92 -21.48
CA VAL A 6 -4.78 2.47 -20.93
C VAL A 6 -4.69 1.85 -19.54
N VAL A 7 -3.98 0.72 -19.44
CA VAL A 7 -3.59 0.14 -18.16
C VAL A 7 -2.71 1.20 -17.54
N VAL A 8 -3.27 2.00 -16.63
CA VAL A 8 -2.52 3.03 -15.92
C VAL A 8 -1.38 2.30 -15.23
N PRO A 9 -0.12 2.57 -15.59
CA PRO A 9 1.01 1.89 -15.01
C PRO A 9 1.01 2.10 -13.48
N LEU A 10 1.37 1.07 -12.70
CA LEU A 10 1.35 1.16 -11.24
C LEU A 10 2.17 2.35 -10.73
N GLN A 11 3.25 2.71 -11.41
CA GLN A 11 4.07 3.88 -11.11
C GLN A 11 3.30 5.20 -11.13
N ASP A 12 2.31 5.37 -12.02
CA ASP A 12 1.52 6.60 -12.13
C ASP A 12 0.49 6.66 -11.00
N VAL A 13 -0.17 5.53 -10.73
CA VAL A 13 -1.04 5.38 -9.55
C VAL A 13 -0.24 5.64 -8.27
N MET A 14 0.95 5.09 -8.14
CA MET A 14 1.83 5.31 -6.98
C MET A 14 2.18 6.79 -6.81
N ARG A 15 2.47 7.52 -7.89
CA ARG A 15 2.75 8.96 -7.84
C ARG A 15 1.57 9.75 -7.31
N GLU A 16 0.36 9.44 -7.76
CA GLU A 16 -0.86 10.08 -7.27
C GLU A 16 -1.16 9.75 -5.80
N LEU A 17 -0.77 8.56 -5.33
CA LEU A 17 -0.97 8.12 -3.95
C LEU A 17 -0.01 8.75 -2.94
N ILE A 18 1.18 9.18 -3.36
CA ILE A 18 2.20 9.77 -2.47
C ILE A 18 1.63 10.89 -1.58
N PRO A 19 1.01 11.97 -2.10
CA PRO A 19 0.49 13.04 -1.26
C PRO A 19 -0.59 12.56 -0.28
N ASP A 20 -1.47 11.67 -0.72
CA ASP A 20 -2.55 11.13 0.12
C ASP A 20 -1.99 10.25 1.25
N LEU A 21 -1.00 9.40 0.95
CA LEU A 21 -0.30 8.56 1.92
C LEU A 21 0.50 9.42 2.91
N LEU A 22 1.21 10.43 2.43
CA LEU A 22 1.97 11.35 3.28
C LEU A 22 1.03 12.07 4.24
N GLY A 23 -0.08 12.62 3.76
CA GLY A 23 -1.11 13.23 4.60
C GLY A 23 -1.70 12.23 5.60
N TYR A 24 -1.93 10.98 5.18
CA TYR A 24 -2.43 9.93 6.08
C TYR A 24 -1.49 9.64 7.25
N PHE A 25 -0.18 9.55 7.00
CA PHE A 25 0.83 9.28 8.02
C PHE A 25 1.14 10.48 8.90
N LEU A 26 1.25 11.69 8.31
CA LEU A 26 1.46 12.93 9.09
C LEU A 26 0.33 13.19 10.09
N ASN A 27 -0.88 12.74 9.80
CA ASN A 27 -2.01 12.84 10.73
C ASN A 27 -1.98 11.78 11.87
N ARG A 28 -1.02 10.84 11.85
CA ARG A 28 -1.05 9.63 12.68
C ARG A 28 0.29 9.27 13.33
N LEU A 29 1.37 9.93 12.93
CA LEU A 29 2.72 9.82 13.46
C LEU A 29 3.16 11.22 13.92
N ASP A 30 3.91 11.28 15.01
CA ASP A 30 4.32 12.54 15.64
C ASP A 30 5.51 13.20 14.93
N ASP A 31 6.27 12.42 14.16
CA ASP A 31 7.48 12.85 13.46
C ASP A 31 7.33 12.79 11.93
N ARG A 32 7.90 13.79 11.24
CA ARG A 32 7.81 13.92 9.78
C ARG A 32 8.71 12.94 9.04
N GLU A 33 9.87 12.62 9.59
CA GLU A 33 10.81 11.63 9.04
C GLU A 33 10.19 10.24 9.11
N ASP A 34 9.59 9.89 10.26
CA ASP A 34 8.84 8.63 10.43
C ASP A 34 7.66 8.53 9.43
N ALA A 35 6.99 9.65 9.14
CA ALA A 35 5.92 9.69 8.14
C ALA A 35 6.45 9.48 6.71
N ALA A 36 7.57 10.09 6.35
CA ALA A 36 8.21 9.92 5.06
C ALA A 36 8.72 8.47 4.86
N ASP A 37 9.34 7.88 5.88
CA ASP A 37 9.77 6.48 5.89
C ASP A 37 8.59 5.54 5.71
N ALA A 38 7.48 5.79 6.40
CA ALA A 38 6.26 4.98 6.27
C ALA A 38 5.66 5.05 4.85
N VAL A 39 5.76 6.20 4.16
CA VAL A 39 5.41 6.31 2.74
C VAL A 39 6.34 5.45 1.89
N ALA A 40 7.66 5.57 2.08
CA ALA A 40 8.65 4.81 1.33
C ALA A 40 8.45 3.30 1.49
N ASP A 41 8.20 2.83 2.71
CA ASP A 41 7.90 1.42 3.00
C ASP A 41 6.60 0.95 2.32
N THR A 42 5.57 1.78 2.31
CA THR A 42 4.30 1.47 1.65
C THR A 42 4.52 1.31 0.14
N LEU A 43 5.22 2.24 -0.50
CA LEU A 43 5.52 2.20 -1.92
C LEU A 43 6.40 1.00 -2.29
N LEU A 44 7.39 0.68 -1.45
CA LEU A 44 8.26 -0.49 -1.66
C LEU A 44 7.46 -1.79 -1.63
N VAL A 45 6.49 -1.91 -0.72
CA VAL A 45 5.57 -3.06 -0.67
C VAL A 45 4.72 -3.13 -1.95
N LEU A 46 4.15 -2.01 -2.38
CA LEU A 46 3.35 -1.95 -3.61
C LEU A 46 4.17 -2.39 -4.83
N TRP A 47 5.39 -1.89 -4.97
CA TRP A 47 6.27 -2.25 -6.07
C TRP A 47 6.65 -3.74 -6.05
N ARG A 48 7.05 -4.27 -4.88
CA ARG A 48 7.37 -5.71 -4.75
C ARG A 48 6.17 -6.62 -5.03
N LYS A 49 4.97 -6.13 -4.77
CA LYS A 49 3.70 -6.84 -4.93
C LYS A 49 2.89 -6.36 -6.13
N GLU A 50 3.53 -5.76 -7.13
CA GLU A 50 2.84 -5.19 -8.29
C GLU A 50 1.80 -6.14 -8.91
N ARG A 51 2.16 -7.42 -9.05
CA ARG A 51 1.25 -8.46 -9.59
C ARG A 51 0.04 -8.80 -8.72
N ALA A 52 0.08 -8.48 -7.43
CA ALA A 52 -1.00 -8.69 -6.47
C ALA A 52 -1.84 -7.42 -6.23
N VAL A 53 -1.41 -6.27 -6.77
CA VAL A 53 -2.21 -5.04 -6.71
C VAL A 53 -3.41 -5.21 -7.65
N PRO A 54 -4.65 -5.02 -7.16
CA PRO A 54 -5.82 -5.08 -8.01
C PRO A 54 -5.76 -4.08 -9.16
N ALA A 55 -6.26 -4.46 -10.33
CA ALA A 55 -6.44 -3.53 -11.44
C ALA A 55 -7.52 -2.50 -11.10
N GLY A 56 -7.36 -1.28 -11.62
CA GLY A 56 -8.27 -0.16 -11.38
C GLY A 56 -7.79 0.76 -10.26
N THR A 57 -7.85 2.07 -10.52
CA THR A 57 -7.28 3.11 -9.65
C THR A 57 -7.84 3.07 -8.23
N GLU A 58 -9.15 2.90 -8.09
CA GLU A 58 -9.82 2.90 -6.77
C GLU A 58 -9.46 1.65 -5.95
N ASP A 59 -9.41 0.47 -6.56
CA ASP A 59 -9.06 -0.77 -5.87
C ASP A 59 -7.56 -0.81 -5.52
N ALA A 60 -6.70 -0.29 -6.41
CA ALA A 60 -5.28 -0.09 -6.12
C ALA A 60 -5.08 0.89 -4.95
N ARG A 61 -5.83 1.99 -4.90
CA ARG A 61 -5.84 2.95 -3.79
C ARG A 61 -6.26 2.27 -2.49
N ARG A 62 -7.37 1.51 -2.49
CA ARG A 62 -7.83 0.76 -1.31
C ARG A 62 -6.79 -0.24 -0.82
N TYR A 63 -6.18 -0.98 -1.74
CA TYR A 63 -5.08 -1.90 -1.42
C TYR A 63 -3.91 -1.15 -0.77
N ALA A 64 -3.49 -0.02 -1.35
CA ALA A 64 -2.41 0.82 -0.82
C ALA A 64 -2.70 1.34 0.60
N PHE A 65 -3.91 1.82 0.87
CA PHE A 65 -4.28 2.24 2.23
C PHE A 65 -4.37 1.08 3.22
N GLY A 66 -4.73 -0.12 2.75
CA GLY A 66 -4.64 -1.35 3.54
C GLY A 66 -3.20 -1.66 3.96
N VAL A 67 -2.24 -1.52 3.03
CA VAL A 67 -0.79 -1.64 3.31
C VAL A 67 -0.34 -0.55 4.28
N ALA A 68 -0.68 0.72 4.01
CA ALA A 68 -0.30 1.86 4.82
C ALA A 68 -0.73 1.71 6.29
N ARG A 69 -1.96 1.24 6.52
CA ARG A 69 -2.48 0.96 7.87
C ARG A 69 -1.63 -0.07 8.62
N LYS A 70 -1.12 -1.09 7.93
CA LYS A 70 -0.28 -2.14 8.54
C LYS A 70 1.12 -1.61 8.85
N ILE A 71 1.68 -0.76 7.98
CA ILE A 71 2.93 -0.03 8.25
C ILE A 71 2.77 0.85 9.49
N LEU A 72 1.69 1.65 9.57
CA LEU A 72 1.39 2.50 10.73
C LEU A 72 1.31 1.69 12.03
N LEU A 73 0.60 0.56 12.01
CA LEU A 73 0.48 -0.34 13.17
C LEU A 73 1.81 -1.01 13.55
N THR A 74 2.80 -1.01 12.66
CA THR A 74 4.16 -1.50 12.91
C THR A 74 5.00 -0.37 13.51
N ALA A 75 5.01 0.80 12.88
CA ALA A 75 5.71 2.00 13.35
C ALA A 75 5.30 2.38 14.79
N ARG A 76 3.99 2.35 15.10
CA ARG A 76 3.48 2.62 16.46
C ARG A 76 3.89 1.57 17.50
N ARG A 77 4.21 0.34 17.09
CA ARG A 77 4.57 -0.76 18.01
C ARG A 77 6.06 -0.82 18.34
N GLY A 78 6.91 -0.03 17.69
CA GLY A 78 8.31 0.08 18.06
C GLY A 78 9.02 1.20 17.30
N ARG A 79 9.72 2.07 18.03
CA ARG A 79 10.64 3.10 17.51
C ARG A 79 11.90 2.51 16.85
N ARG A 80 11.77 1.40 16.11
CA ARG A 80 12.87 0.83 15.36
C ARG A 80 12.68 1.21 13.91
N ARG A 81 13.64 1.98 13.41
CA ARG A 81 13.93 2.15 11.98
C ARG A 81 14.16 0.75 11.42
N TYR A 82 13.10 0.12 10.92
CA TYR A 82 13.15 -1.23 10.42
C TYR A 82 13.89 -1.21 9.09
N THR A 83 14.91 -2.05 8.96
CA THR A 83 15.52 -2.27 7.65
C THR A 83 14.50 -3.00 6.77
N ALA A 84 14.50 -2.73 5.46
CA ALA A 84 13.57 -3.30 4.47
C ALA A 84 13.44 -4.85 4.52
N SER A 85 14.38 -5.52 5.18
CA SER A 85 14.41 -6.97 5.46
C SER A 85 13.37 -7.44 6.50
N GLU A 86 13.01 -6.62 7.49
CA GLU A 86 12.06 -7.00 8.57
C GLU A 86 10.58 -6.77 8.16
N VAL A 87 10.33 -5.81 7.26
CA VAL A 87 9.01 -5.61 6.62
C VAL A 87 8.61 -6.85 5.81
N ARG A 88 9.58 -7.56 5.22
CA ARG A 88 9.37 -8.73 4.36
C ARG A 88 8.68 -9.90 5.08
N TRP A 89 9.00 -10.17 6.35
CA TRP A 89 8.38 -11.27 7.12
C TRP A 89 6.94 -10.97 7.53
N ARG A 90 6.58 -9.69 7.69
CA ARG A 90 5.20 -9.25 7.98
C ARG A 90 4.39 -9.10 6.69
N VAL A 91 5.11 -8.87 5.58
CA VAL A 91 4.78 -8.92 4.16
C VAL A 91 3.84 -10.05 3.74
N ASP A 92 4.36 -11.25 4.02
CA ASP A 92 3.84 -12.54 3.56
C ASP A 92 2.59 -12.96 4.34
N ALA A 93 2.36 -12.40 5.54
CA ALA A 93 1.13 -12.61 6.31
C ALA A 93 -0.11 -12.00 5.62
N LEU A 94 0.09 -11.05 4.68
CA LEU A 94 -1.01 -10.38 3.97
C LEU A 94 -1.61 -11.25 2.87
N GLU A 95 -0.85 -12.21 2.34
CA GLU A 95 -1.33 -13.13 1.30
C GLU A 95 -2.15 -14.27 1.89
N GLN A 96 -1.80 -14.75 3.10
CA GLN A 96 -2.47 -15.91 3.68
C GLN A 96 -3.83 -15.60 4.34
N THR A 97 -4.08 -14.35 4.77
CA THR A 97 -5.25 -14.03 5.62
C THR A 97 -6.38 -13.27 4.94
N GLU A 98 -6.12 -12.58 3.82
CA GLU A 98 -7.12 -11.73 3.14
C GLU A 98 -7.66 -12.36 1.85
N TRP A 99 -6.86 -13.11 1.09
CA TRP A 99 -7.38 -13.89 -0.06
C TRP A 99 -8.33 -15.02 0.37
N LYS A 100 -8.15 -15.59 1.58
CA LYS A 100 -9.07 -16.62 2.13
C LYS A 100 -10.31 -16.09 2.85
N ARG A 101 -10.44 -14.78 3.13
CA ARG A 101 -11.57 -14.25 3.93
C ARG A 101 -12.55 -13.33 3.22
N GLY A 102 -12.34 -12.96 1.95
CA GLY A 102 -13.12 -11.90 1.33
C GLY A 102 -13.45 -12.11 -0.15
N GLY A 103 -14.00 -13.27 -0.52
CA GLY A 103 -14.67 -13.48 -1.81
C GLY A 103 -15.95 -12.66 -1.97
N ARG A 104 -15.89 -11.33 -1.83
CA ARG A 104 -17.03 -10.42 -2.05
C ARG A 104 -16.59 -8.98 -2.31
N TRP A 105 -15.94 -8.75 -3.43
CA TRP A 105 -15.96 -7.44 -4.11
C TRP A 105 -16.10 -7.69 -5.62
N GLY A 106 -17.14 -8.43 -5.96
CA GLY A 106 -17.66 -8.51 -7.32
C GLY A 106 -18.99 -7.76 -7.33
N GLY A 107 -19.08 -6.75 -8.19
CA GLY A 107 -20.31 -6.04 -8.50
C GLY A 107 -20.45 -4.72 -7.78
N LEU A 108 -20.06 -3.64 -8.46
CA LEU A 108 -20.93 -2.51 -8.73
C LEU A 108 -20.50 -1.97 -10.10
N SER A 109 -21.51 -1.84 -10.97
CA SER A 109 -21.46 -1.34 -12.34
C SER A 109 -20.81 0.02 -12.51
#